data_AF-A0A937Z7D1-F1
#
_entry.id   AF-A0A937Z7D1-F1
#
_cell.length_a   1.000
_cell.length_b   1.000
_cell.length_c   1.000
_cell.angle_alpha   90.00
_cell.angle_beta   90.00
_cell.angle_gamma   90.00
#
_symmetry.space_group_name_H-M   'P 1'
#
loop_
_entity.id
_entity.type
_entity.pdbx_description
1 polymer ?
#
loop_
_entity_poly.entity_id
_entity_poly.type
_entity_poly.pdbx_seq_one_letter_code
_entity_poly.pdbx_strand_id
1 'polypeptide(L)'
;MAGSRHARGTFSAHFPRRRHRGDRGEGRTAPAFGDHLSVTLSKDAGTPFPIGASLGDGGINVAVLSRHGERVLFCVFDDAGDRELHRFALPQRLGDVHFGFIAGLGPGTRYGLRVEGPWNEKDGHRFDPAKLLVDPYARRIDRAFRYDAALCARGVETAPLVLKAIVEQHLEEATRLPLHRPNLIYE
;
A
#
# COMPACT_ATOMS: atom_id res chain seq x y z
N MET A 1 -33.47 22.27 13.94
CA MET A 1 -32.22 22.49 13.18
C MET A 1 -31.05 22.42 14.14
N ALA A 2 -30.22 21.37 14.06
CA ALA A 2 -28.97 21.27 14.82
C ALA A 2 -27.90 20.74 13.88
N GLY A 3 -27.05 21.64 13.38
CA GLY A 3 -25.94 21.33 12.50
C GLY A 3 -24.79 20.71 13.29
N SER A 4 -24.52 19.43 13.06
CA SER A 4 -23.32 18.76 13.56
C SER A 4 -22.11 19.19 12.74
N ARG A 5 -21.27 20.05 13.33
CA ARG A 5 -19.94 20.37 12.81
C ARG A 5 -19.05 19.14 12.97
N HIS A 6 -18.87 18.38 11.89
CA HIS A 6 -17.86 17.33 11.83
C HIS A 6 -16.47 18.00 11.85
N ALA A 7 -15.75 17.83 12.95
CA ALA A 7 -14.36 18.28 13.06
C ALA A 7 -13.49 17.46 12.09
N ARG A 8 -12.89 18.17 11.13
CA ARG A 8 -11.90 17.62 10.18
C ARG A 8 -10.63 17.27 10.93
N GLY A 9 -10.53 16.03 11.41
CA GLY A 9 -9.33 15.51 12.06
C GLY A 9 -8.32 15.04 11.01
N THR A 10 -7.20 15.76 10.88
CA THR A 10 -6.02 15.35 10.10
C THR A 10 -5.00 14.70 11.04
N PHE A 11 -4.43 13.56 10.63
CA PHE A 11 -3.35 12.89 11.35
C PHE A 11 -2.04 13.08 10.58
N SER A 12 -1.04 13.71 11.21
CA SER A 12 0.26 14.04 10.60
C SER A 12 1.36 13.13 11.14
N ALA A 13 2.20 12.60 10.24
CA ALA A 13 3.41 11.86 10.58
C ALA A 13 4.65 12.63 10.09
N HIS A 14 5.71 12.63 10.91
CA HIS A 14 6.99 13.28 10.59
C HIS A 14 8.09 12.22 10.42
N PHE A 15 8.80 12.25 9.28
CA PHE A 15 9.85 11.29 8.96
C PHE A 15 11.25 11.95 9.13
N PRO A 16 12.21 11.31 9.84
CA PRO A 16 13.55 11.85 10.02
C PRO A 16 14.43 11.75 8.76
N ARG A 17 15.38 12.69 8.61
CA ARG A 17 16.33 12.81 7.48
C ARG A 17 17.24 11.59 7.27
N ARG A 18 17.58 11.32 6.01
CA ARG A 18 18.68 10.43 5.61
C ARG A 18 19.96 11.23 5.36
N ARG A 19 21.11 10.76 5.87
CA ARG A 19 22.43 11.18 5.39
C ARG A 19 22.76 10.38 4.14
N HIS A 20 22.94 11.07 3.01
CA HIS A 20 23.43 10.47 1.77
C HIS A 20 24.88 9.99 1.95
N ARG A 21 25.13 8.68 1.80
CA ARG A 21 26.46 8.17 1.45
C ARG A 21 26.41 7.87 -0.04
N GLY A 22 27.17 8.63 -0.82
CA GLY A 22 27.09 8.64 -2.27
C GLY A 22 27.56 7.33 -2.90
N ASP A 23 26.90 6.94 -3.97
CA ASP A 23 27.49 6.15 -5.04
C ASP A 23 26.93 6.61 -6.39
N ARG A 24 27.79 6.63 -7.41
CA ARG A 24 27.51 7.16 -8.76
C ARG A 24 27.07 6.00 -9.66
N GLY A 25 25.83 6.06 -10.15
CA GLY A 25 25.32 5.19 -11.21
C GLY A 25 24.00 5.72 -11.76
N GLU A 26 23.97 6.01 -13.05
CA GLU A 26 22.90 6.72 -13.78
C GLU A 26 21.55 5.98 -13.83
N GLY A 27 20.44 6.74 -13.85
CA GLY A 27 19.31 6.39 -14.70
C GLY A 27 17.95 6.01 -14.09
N ARG A 28 17.48 6.68 -13.03
CA ARG A 28 16.05 7.06 -12.76
C ARG A 28 15.97 7.56 -11.32
N THR A 29 15.98 8.88 -11.15
CA THR A 29 15.74 9.52 -9.86
C THR A 29 14.31 9.21 -9.41
N ALA A 30 14.16 8.27 -8.48
CA ALA A 30 13.00 8.25 -7.60
C ALA A 30 12.94 9.61 -6.89
N PRO A 31 11.74 10.18 -6.64
CA PRO A 31 11.67 11.44 -5.92
C PRO A 31 12.34 11.25 -4.56
N ALA A 32 13.47 11.91 -4.35
CA ALA A 32 14.03 12.07 -3.02
C ALA A 32 12.94 12.73 -2.18
N PHE A 33 12.56 12.11 -1.06
CA PHE A 33 11.62 12.72 -0.12
C PHE A 33 12.15 14.11 0.28
N GLY A 34 11.58 15.15 -0.32
CA GLY A 34 11.98 16.54 -0.13
C GLY A 34 11.79 16.95 1.33
N ASP A 35 12.69 17.80 1.81
CA ASP A 35 13.08 17.98 3.20
C ASP A 35 11.98 18.17 4.27
N HIS A 36 10.72 18.47 3.95
CA HIS A 36 9.67 18.70 4.95
C HIS A 36 8.23 18.39 4.46
N LEU A 37 8.02 17.31 3.72
CA LEU A 37 6.64 16.90 3.37
C LEU A 37 5.96 16.25 4.58
N SER A 38 4.98 16.94 5.16
CA SER A 38 4.10 16.38 6.19
C SER A 38 3.19 15.33 5.55
N VAL A 39 3.42 14.05 5.85
CA VAL A 39 2.55 12.99 5.36
C VAL A 39 1.31 12.93 6.23
N THR A 40 0.13 13.07 5.61
CA THR A 40 -1.13 13.22 6.33
C THR A 40 -2.19 12.27 5.77
N LEU A 41 -2.83 11.50 6.65
CA LEU A 41 -4.01 10.73 6.30
C LEU A 41 -5.25 11.63 6.36
N SER A 42 -5.94 11.76 5.23
CA SER A 42 -7.21 12.47 5.14
C SER A 42 -8.36 11.51 5.46
N LYS A 43 -9.26 11.95 6.34
CA LYS A 43 -10.45 11.18 6.73
C LYS A 43 -11.47 11.07 5.60
N ASP A 44 -11.62 12.11 4.79
CA ASP A 44 -12.77 12.26 3.88
C ASP A 44 -12.39 12.37 2.40
N ALA A 45 -11.08 12.43 2.07
CA ALA A 45 -10.63 12.59 0.69
C ALA A 45 -10.36 11.27 -0.06
N GLY A 46 -10.46 10.12 0.61
CA GLY A 46 -10.28 8.82 -0.03
C GLY A 46 -11.49 8.41 -0.87
N THR A 47 -11.25 7.59 -1.88
CA THR A 47 -12.29 6.94 -2.69
C THR A 47 -12.15 5.42 -2.66
N PRO A 48 -13.25 4.66 -2.69
CA PRO A 48 -13.22 3.19 -2.68
C PRO A 48 -12.72 2.57 -4.00
N PHE A 49 -12.53 3.38 -5.03
CA PHE A 49 -12.02 2.96 -6.33
C PHE A 49 -11.02 3.98 -6.88
N PRO A 50 -10.05 3.54 -7.71
CA PRO A 50 -9.77 2.13 -8.06
C PRO A 50 -9.22 1.34 -6.86
N ILE A 51 -9.38 0.00 -6.89
CA ILE A 51 -8.78 -0.88 -5.87
C ILE A 51 -7.25 -0.90 -6.04
N GLY A 52 -6.54 -0.99 -4.92
CA GLY A 52 -5.09 -0.91 -4.80
C GLY A 52 -4.61 0.47 -4.35
N ALA A 53 -3.31 0.70 -4.48
CA ALA A 53 -2.72 2.02 -4.30
C ALA A 53 -2.59 2.76 -5.64
N SER A 54 -3.30 3.88 -5.78
CA SER A 54 -3.30 4.73 -6.98
C SER A 54 -2.82 6.14 -6.66
N LEU A 55 -2.01 6.72 -7.54
CA LEU A 55 -1.62 8.12 -7.44
C LEU A 55 -2.83 9.03 -7.60
N GLY A 56 -2.96 10.00 -6.70
CA GLY A 56 -3.85 11.15 -6.85
C GLY A 56 -3.05 12.44 -6.83
N ASP A 57 -3.74 13.58 -6.92
CA ASP A 57 -3.08 14.88 -6.84
C ASP A 57 -2.49 15.11 -5.44
N GLY A 58 -1.16 15.24 -5.35
CA GLY A 58 -0.43 15.46 -4.10
C GLY A 58 -0.42 14.29 -3.10
N GLY A 59 -0.81 13.07 -3.51
CA GLY A 59 -0.86 11.93 -2.60
C GLY A 59 -1.22 10.59 -3.25
N ILE A 60 -1.59 9.63 -2.41
CA ILE A 60 -1.95 8.27 -2.82
C ILE A 60 -3.34 7.95 -2.27
N ASN A 61 -4.26 7.58 -3.16
CA ASN A 61 -5.51 6.94 -2.77
C ASN A 61 -5.26 5.44 -2.59
N VAL A 62 -5.67 4.89 -1.45
CA VAL A 62 -5.53 3.47 -1.12
C VAL A 62 -6.93 2.90 -0.93
N ALA A 63 -7.25 1.82 -1.63
CA ALA A 63 -8.49 1.09 -1.47
C ALA A 63 -8.22 -0.43 -1.44
N VAL A 64 -8.63 -1.12 -0.37
CA VAL A 64 -8.33 -2.53 -0.12
C VAL A 64 -9.62 -3.29 0.13
N LEU A 65 -9.86 -4.34 -0.65
CA LEU A 65 -10.99 -5.24 -0.43
C LEU A 65 -10.68 -6.19 0.74
N SER A 66 -11.48 -6.13 1.80
CA SER A 66 -11.45 -7.07 2.91
C SER A 66 -12.83 -7.15 3.59
N ARG A 67 -13.60 -8.19 3.24
CA ARG A 67 -14.96 -8.40 3.79
C ARG A 67 -14.97 -8.66 5.29
N HIS A 68 -14.03 -9.46 5.76
CA HIS A 68 -13.97 -9.91 7.16
C HIS A 68 -12.89 -9.20 7.99
N GLY A 69 -12.07 -8.35 7.37
CA GLY A 69 -11.11 -7.51 8.08
C GLY A 69 -11.83 -6.41 8.86
N GLU A 70 -11.40 -6.17 10.08
CA GLU A 70 -11.92 -5.12 10.95
C GLU A 70 -11.19 -3.80 10.70
N ARG A 71 -9.86 -3.87 10.52
CA ARG A 71 -9.02 -2.69 10.24
C ARG A 71 -7.90 -3.04 9.30
N VAL A 72 -7.80 -2.27 8.21
CA VAL A 72 -6.70 -2.37 7.24
C VAL A 72 -5.68 -1.27 7.53
N LEU A 73 -4.42 -1.66 7.64
CA LEU A 73 -3.27 -0.78 7.86
C LEU A 73 -2.41 -0.74 6.59
N PHE A 74 -2.21 0.46 6.05
CA PHE A 74 -1.25 0.73 4.99
C PHE A 74 0.11 1.04 5.62
N CYS A 75 1.06 0.13 5.48
CA CYS A 75 2.37 0.18 6.13
C CYS A 75 3.41 0.73 5.16
N VAL A 76 3.96 1.91 5.44
CA VAL A 76 4.97 2.58 4.60
C VAL A 76 6.37 2.20 5.06
N PHE A 77 7.26 1.97 4.12
CA PHE A 77 8.66 1.60 4.35
C PHE A 77 9.61 2.65 3.81
N ASP A 78 10.87 2.57 4.25
CA ASP A 78 11.96 3.36 3.67
C ASP A 78 12.27 2.95 2.21
N ASP A 79 13.17 3.71 1.59
CA ASP A 79 13.59 3.47 0.19
C ASP A 79 14.29 2.13 -0.03
N ALA A 80 14.79 1.48 1.03
CA ALA A 80 15.35 0.14 0.92
C ALA A 80 14.25 -0.94 1.06
N GLY A 81 13.10 -0.60 1.63
CA GLY A 81 12.03 -1.54 1.96
C GLY A 81 12.32 -2.38 3.21
N ASP A 82 13.32 -1.97 4.01
CA ASP A 82 13.85 -2.76 5.12
C ASP A 82 13.26 -2.33 6.46
N ARG A 83 12.95 -1.03 6.61
CA ARG A 83 12.38 -0.48 7.84
C ARG A 83 10.98 0.08 7.61
N GLU A 84 10.02 -0.41 8.38
CA GLU A 84 8.68 0.17 8.44
C GLU A 84 8.75 1.53 9.13
N LEU A 85 8.26 2.57 8.46
CA LEU A 85 8.31 3.95 8.93
C LEU A 85 7.00 4.39 9.59
N HIS A 86 5.86 3.90 9.07
CA HIS A 86 4.54 4.27 9.61
C HIS A 86 3.45 3.28 9.18
N ARG A 87 2.35 3.24 9.95
CA ARG A 87 1.13 2.49 9.63
C ARG A 87 -0.06 3.44 9.62
N PHE A 88 -0.72 3.58 8.47
CA PHE A 88 -1.96 4.35 8.34
C PHE A 88 -3.16 3.42 8.41
N ALA A 89 -3.99 3.54 9.44
CA ALA A 89 -5.26 2.84 9.49
C ALA A 89 -6.25 3.49 8.52
N LEU A 90 -6.74 2.73 7.53
CA LEU A 90 -7.66 3.26 6.53
C LEU A 90 -8.98 3.69 7.22
N PRO A 91 -9.37 4.97 7.12
CA PRO A 91 -10.39 5.55 7.99
C PRO A 91 -11.82 5.26 7.52
N GLN A 92 -12.02 4.89 6.26
CA GLN A 92 -13.34 4.73 5.65
C GLN A 92 -13.55 3.29 5.18
N ARG A 93 -14.80 2.88 5.14
CA ARG A 93 -15.23 1.59 4.56
C ARG A 93 -16.55 1.76 3.82
N LEU A 94 -16.61 1.28 2.59
CA LEU A 94 -17.83 1.20 1.79
C LEU A 94 -18.01 -0.25 1.31
N GLY A 95 -19.06 -0.91 1.79
CA GLY A 95 -19.22 -2.35 1.60
C GLY A 95 -18.02 -3.11 2.17
N ASP A 96 -17.33 -3.86 1.32
CA ASP A 96 -16.15 -4.66 1.68
C ASP A 96 -14.81 -3.95 1.40
N VAL A 97 -14.84 -2.68 0.98
CA VAL A 97 -13.63 -1.93 0.63
C VAL A 97 -13.29 -0.93 1.72
N HIS A 98 -12.09 -1.08 2.31
CA HIS A 98 -11.46 -0.12 3.20
C HIS A 98 -10.64 0.87 2.40
N PHE A 99 -10.76 2.18 2.66
CA PHE A 99 -10.06 3.18 1.85
C PHE A 99 -9.67 4.45 2.61
N GLY A 100 -8.75 5.20 2.02
CA GLY A 100 -8.25 6.48 2.54
C GLY A 100 -7.31 7.16 1.55
N PHE A 101 -7.11 8.46 1.73
CA PHE A 101 -6.15 9.24 0.96
C PHE A 101 -4.99 9.72 1.84
N ILE A 102 -3.77 9.46 1.40
CA ILE A 102 -2.54 9.81 2.13
C ILE A 102 -1.78 10.87 1.33
N ALA A 103 -1.84 12.12 1.79
CA ALA A 103 -1.14 13.24 1.19
C ALA A 103 0.37 13.20 1.49
N GLY A 104 1.19 13.68 0.56
CA GLY A 104 2.65 13.77 0.72
C GLY A 104 3.43 12.49 0.39
N LEU A 105 2.74 11.40 0.04
CA LEU A 105 3.35 10.22 -0.58
C LEU A 105 3.21 10.28 -2.10
N GLY A 106 4.10 9.59 -2.82
CA GLY A 106 4.12 9.63 -4.29
C GLY A 106 4.68 8.36 -4.94
N PRO A 107 4.98 8.42 -6.25
CA PRO A 107 5.56 7.31 -6.99
C PRO A 107 6.84 6.79 -6.34
N GLY A 108 7.03 5.49 -6.34
CA GLY A 108 8.18 4.83 -5.71
C GLY A 108 8.00 4.49 -4.23
N THR A 109 6.92 4.95 -3.59
CA THR A 109 6.61 4.61 -2.19
C THR A 109 6.51 3.10 -2.03
N ARG A 110 7.34 2.54 -1.14
CA ARG A 110 7.29 1.13 -0.74
C ARG A 110 6.28 0.92 0.36
N TYR A 111 5.42 -0.05 0.19
CA TYR A 111 4.38 -0.35 1.15
C TYR A 111 4.06 -1.84 1.25
N GLY A 112 3.36 -2.19 2.31
CA GLY A 112 2.62 -3.44 2.44
C GLY A 112 1.34 -3.19 3.24
N LEU A 113 0.55 -4.25 3.41
CA LEU A 113 -0.70 -4.20 4.14
C LEU A 113 -0.61 -5.05 5.41
N ARG A 114 -1.32 -4.64 6.45
CA ARG A 114 -1.67 -5.52 7.58
C ARG A 114 -3.16 -5.43 7.78
N VAL A 115 -3.78 -6.54 8.16
CA VAL A 115 -5.22 -6.56 8.41
C VAL A 115 -5.48 -7.18 9.76
N GLU A 116 -6.13 -6.40 10.61
CA GLU A 116 -6.68 -6.85 11.87
C GLU A 116 -8.06 -7.44 11.64
N GLY A 117 -8.41 -8.47 12.41
CA GLY A 117 -9.68 -9.15 12.34
C GLY A 117 -9.66 -10.44 13.15
N PRO A 118 -10.70 -11.28 13.02
CA PRO A 118 -10.81 -12.50 13.81
C PRO A 118 -9.75 -13.54 13.44
N TRP A 119 -9.20 -14.21 14.45
CA TRP A 119 -8.56 -15.52 14.28
C TRP A 119 -9.51 -16.59 14.80
N ASN A 120 -10.22 -17.25 13.89
CA ASN A 120 -11.11 -18.35 14.21
C ASN A 120 -10.88 -19.48 13.22
N GLU A 121 -10.23 -20.53 13.71
CA GLU A 121 -9.74 -21.59 12.83
C GLU A 121 -10.85 -22.38 12.16
N LYS A 122 -11.94 -22.59 12.90
CA LYS A 122 -13.12 -23.37 12.49
C LYS A 122 -13.87 -22.70 11.34
N ASP A 123 -13.94 -21.37 11.36
CA ASP A 123 -14.64 -20.58 10.35
C ASP A 123 -13.71 -20.10 9.23
N GLY A 124 -12.45 -20.56 9.21
CA GLY A 124 -11.47 -20.17 8.19
C GLY A 124 -10.83 -18.80 8.39
N HIS A 125 -11.21 -18.03 9.42
CA HIS A 125 -10.62 -16.71 9.69
C HIS A 125 -9.19 -16.83 10.24
N ARG A 126 -8.22 -16.20 9.56
CA ARG A 126 -6.78 -16.27 9.86
C ARG A 126 -6.13 -14.88 9.91
N PHE A 127 -6.86 -13.84 10.35
CA PHE A 127 -6.31 -12.49 10.43
C PHE A 127 -5.20 -12.44 11.49
N ASP A 128 -3.98 -12.11 11.05
CA ASP A 128 -2.80 -11.99 11.89
C ASP A 128 -2.06 -10.70 11.51
N PRO A 129 -2.23 -9.60 12.27
CA PRO A 129 -1.59 -8.33 11.96
C PRO A 129 -0.07 -8.35 12.12
N ALA A 130 0.53 -9.40 12.71
CA ALA A 130 1.98 -9.58 12.69
C ALA A 130 2.49 -9.93 11.28
N LYS A 131 1.62 -10.41 10.38
CA LYS A 131 1.94 -10.69 8.98
C LYS A 131 1.86 -9.43 8.14
N LEU A 132 2.99 -9.07 7.54
CA LEU A 132 2.97 -8.16 6.41
C LEU A 132 2.40 -8.89 5.18
N LEU A 133 1.44 -8.28 4.52
CA LEU A 133 0.79 -8.77 3.32
C LEU A 133 1.19 -7.91 2.12
N VAL A 134 1.27 -8.54 0.94
CA VAL A 134 1.40 -7.83 -0.32
C VAL A 134 0.01 -7.42 -0.79
N ASP A 135 -0.14 -6.20 -1.31
CA ASP A 135 -1.39 -5.78 -1.94
C ASP A 135 -1.69 -6.67 -3.17
N PRO A 136 -2.83 -7.39 -3.22
CA PRO A 136 -3.20 -8.21 -4.36
C PRO A 136 -3.32 -7.42 -5.68
N TYR A 137 -3.48 -6.10 -5.60
CA TYR A 137 -3.57 -5.17 -6.72
C TYR A 137 -2.27 -4.41 -6.96
N ALA A 138 -1.18 -4.77 -6.28
CA ALA A 138 0.14 -4.21 -6.53
C ALA A 138 0.57 -4.48 -7.99
N ARG A 139 0.95 -3.43 -8.69
CA ARG A 139 1.45 -3.52 -10.08
C ARG A 139 2.95 -3.80 -10.14
N ARG A 140 3.65 -3.49 -9.05
CA ARG A 140 5.09 -3.65 -8.93
C ARG A 140 5.47 -4.05 -7.52
N ILE A 141 6.49 -4.90 -7.46
CA ILE A 141 7.10 -5.40 -6.24
C ILE A 141 8.60 -5.14 -6.26
N ASP A 142 9.21 -5.00 -5.09
CA ASP A 142 10.60 -4.56 -4.94
C ASP A 142 11.64 -5.68 -5.08
N ARG A 143 11.26 -6.95 -4.89
CA ARG A 143 12.15 -8.11 -4.94
C ARG A 143 11.39 -9.40 -5.25
N ALA A 144 12.13 -10.45 -5.64
CA ALA A 144 11.58 -11.79 -5.80
C ALA A 144 11.16 -12.41 -4.47
N PHE A 145 10.09 -13.20 -4.48
CA PHE A 145 9.67 -13.95 -3.30
C PHE A 145 10.73 -14.96 -2.88
N ARG A 146 11.01 -15.02 -1.58
CA ARG A 146 11.84 -16.06 -0.96
C ARG A 146 11.05 -16.68 0.17
N TYR A 147 10.93 -18.00 0.12
CA TYR A 147 10.27 -18.74 1.18
C TYR A 147 11.11 -18.72 2.47
N ASP A 148 10.41 -18.60 3.59
CA ASP A 148 10.95 -18.78 4.93
C ASP A 148 9.86 -19.43 5.80
N ALA A 149 10.23 -20.40 6.64
CA ALA A 149 9.27 -21.12 7.49
C ALA A 149 8.55 -20.20 8.49
N ALA A 150 9.17 -19.08 8.89
CA ALA A 150 8.57 -18.07 9.75
C ALA A 150 7.30 -17.43 9.14
N LEU A 151 7.15 -17.49 7.81
CA LEU A 151 5.91 -17.04 7.13
C LEU A 151 4.70 -17.86 7.58
N CYS A 152 4.88 -19.13 7.94
CA CYS A 152 3.80 -20.03 8.37
C CYS A 152 3.45 -19.89 9.87
N ALA A 153 4.36 -19.35 10.69
CA ALA A 153 4.19 -19.29 12.13
C ALA A 153 3.34 -18.09 12.57
N ARG A 154 2.20 -18.31 13.23
CA ARG A 154 1.33 -17.22 13.73
C ARG A 154 2.07 -16.28 14.68
N GLY A 155 1.78 -14.99 14.61
CA GLY A 155 2.28 -13.95 15.53
C GLY A 155 3.73 -13.53 15.28
N VAL A 156 4.42 -14.16 14.32
CA VAL A 156 5.79 -13.78 13.93
C VAL A 156 5.74 -12.62 12.95
N GLU A 157 6.50 -11.56 13.25
CA GLU A 157 6.70 -10.40 12.38
C GLU A 157 7.38 -10.81 11.06
N THR A 158 6.73 -10.57 9.93
CA THR A 158 7.23 -10.98 8.61
C THR A 158 7.64 -9.84 7.70
N ALA A 159 7.55 -8.57 8.13
CA ALA A 159 7.98 -7.43 7.34
C ALA A 159 9.42 -7.54 6.81
N PRO A 160 10.41 -8.10 7.54
CA PRO A 160 11.75 -8.30 7.00
C PRO A 160 11.82 -9.34 5.86
N LEU A 161 10.86 -10.25 5.78
CA LEU A 161 10.85 -11.39 4.87
C LEU A 161 10.01 -11.12 3.61
N VAL A 162 8.92 -10.38 3.77
CA VAL A 162 7.93 -10.15 2.72
C VAL A 162 8.36 -8.98 1.84
N LEU A 163 8.37 -9.19 0.53
CA LEU A 163 8.53 -8.18 -0.51
C LEU A 163 7.58 -6.98 -0.32
N LYS A 164 8.01 -5.78 -0.72
CA LYS A 164 7.19 -4.58 -0.64
C LYS A 164 6.58 -4.28 -2.00
N ALA A 165 5.30 -3.93 -2.00
CA ALA A 165 4.67 -3.32 -3.16
C ALA A 165 5.25 -1.91 -3.37
N ILE A 166 5.30 -1.47 -4.63
CA ILE A 166 5.76 -0.13 -5.00
C ILE A 166 4.58 0.59 -5.65
N VAL A 167 4.27 1.79 -5.18
CA VAL A 167 3.29 2.64 -5.84
C VAL A 167 3.89 3.15 -7.14
N GLU A 168 3.25 2.82 -8.25
CA GLU A 168 3.72 3.13 -9.59
C GLU A 168 2.68 3.95 -10.35
N GLN A 169 3.15 4.76 -11.29
CA GLN A 169 2.26 5.49 -12.18
C GLN A 169 1.51 4.51 -13.07
N HIS A 170 0.22 4.78 -13.29
CA HIS A 170 -0.59 4.00 -14.21
C HIS A 170 0.03 4.11 -15.62
N LEU A 171 0.48 3.00 -16.20
CA LEU A 171 0.86 2.93 -17.61
C LEU A 171 -0.42 2.92 -18.45
N GLU A 172 -0.48 3.76 -19.49
CA GLU A 172 -1.59 3.79 -20.44
C GLU A 172 -2.01 2.38 -20.88
N GLU A 173 -3.31 2.11 -20.92
CA GLU A 173 -3.80 0.83 -21.41
C GLU A 173 -3.34 0.62 -22.85
N ALA A 174 -2.74 -0.54 -23.11
CA ALA A 174 -2.36 -0.90 -24.47
C ALA A 174 -3.60 -0.94 -25.36
N THR A 175 -3.51 -0.31 -26.55
CA THR A 175 -4.57 -0.36 -27.55
C THR A 175 -4.90 -1.82 -27.85
N ARG A 176 -6.13 -2.23 -27.55
CA ARG A 176 -6.60 -3.58 -27.89
C ARG A 176 -6.61 -3.73 -29.40
N LEU A 177 -5.80 -4.65 -29.91
CA LEU A 177 -5.87 -5.07 -31.30
C LEU A 177 -7.17 -5.85 -31.53
N PRO A 178 -7.76 -5.80 -32.73
CA PRO A 178 -8.97 -6.58 -33.02
C PRO A 178 -8.67 -8.08 -32.89
N LEU A 179 -9.63 -8.83 -32.34
CA LEU A 179 -9.55 -10.27 -32.22
C LEU A 179 -9.58 -10.91 -33.61
N HIS A 180 -8.54 -11.69 -33.93
CA HIS A 180 -8.48 -12.50 -35.14
C HIS A 180 -8.12 -13.94 -34.75
N ARG A 181 -8.63 -14.92 -35.50
CA ARG A 181 -8.20 -16.32 -35.29
C ARG A 181 -6.71 -16.43 -35.63
N PRO A 182 -5.85 -16.90 -34.71
CA PRO A 182 -4.45 -17.07 -35.00
C PRO A 182 -4.25 -18.20 -36.01
N ASN A 183 -3.30 -18.01 -36.93
CA ASN A 183 -2.89 -19.06 -37.87
C ASN A 183 -1.93 -20.08 -37.20
N LEU A 184 -1.27 -19.67 -36.11
CA LEU A 184 -0.40 -20.48 -35.27
C LEU A 184 -0.45 -19.91 -33.85
N ILE A 185 -0.56 -20.80 -32.87
CA ILE A 185 -0.36 -20.46 -31.45
C ILE A 185 0.92 -21.18 -31.03
N TYR A 186 1.82 -20.45 -30.36
CA TYR A 186 3.04 -20.99 -29.78
C TYR A 186 3.07 -20.62 -28.30
N GLU A 187 3.25 -21.62 -27.45
CA GLU A 187 3.28 -21.52 -25.99
C GLU A 187 4.71 -21.75 -25.46
#